data_AF-A0AA35W7A7-F1
#
_entry.id   AF-A0AA35W7A7-F1
#
_cell.length_a   1.000
_cell.length_b   1.000
_cell.length_c   1.000
_cell.angle_alpha   90.00
_cell.angle_beta   90.00
_cell.angle_gamma   90.00
#
_symmetry.space_group_name_H-M   'P 1'
#
loop_
_entity.id
_entity.type
_entity.pdbx_description
1 polymer ?
#
loop_
_entity_poly.entity_id
_entity_poly.type
_entity_poly.pdbx_seq_one_letter_code
_entity_poly.pdbx_strand_id
1 'polypeptide(L)'
;MQTRTAVPIPSPRLPGTLADLILPESAGARRIARDIALVVAGSLVVALFAQIKIPLGFTPVPITGQTFAVLLVGAMLGGWRGGLALALYAVEGSFLPFFAGGASGWFWMLSSGGYIVGFIPAAALVGWLCQRGWNRRPWILAAMLLGNAALYVPGLIQLNLFLPANVAEAWACADVWQCGLLPFIAGDLVKLMAASLAVPSGWALLDRFAAKPDTGAE
;
A
#
# COMPACT_ATOMS: atom_id res chain seq x y z
N MET A 1 40.90 -19.77 39.85
CA MET A 1 40.13 -18.60 39.36
C MET A 1 39.49 -18.98 38.03
N GLN A 2 38.18 -19.25 38.01
CA GLN A 2 37.44 -19.50 36.76
C GLN A 2 36.76 -18.21 36.31
N THR A 3 37.18 -17.67 35.18
CA THR A 3 36.61 -16.50 34.52
C THR A 3 35.24 -16.86 33.95
N ARG A 4 34.16 -16.36 34.58
CA ARG A 4 32.81 -16.43 34.01
C ARG A 4 32.77 -15.60 32.73
N THR A 5 32.62 -16.26 31.59
CA THR A 5 32.29 -15.60 30.32
C THR A 5 30.87 -15.03 30.43
N ALA A 6 30.76 -13.70 30.35
CA ALA A 6 29.48 -13.03 30.30
C ALA A 6 28.74 -13.44 29.02
N VAL A 7 27.53 -13.99 29.18
CA VAL A 7 26.62 -14.27 28.06
C VAL A 7 26.21 -12.93 27.45
N PRO A 8 26.39 -12.72 26.13
CA PRO A 8 25.96 -11.48 25.49
C PRO A 8 24.44 -11.36 25.60
N ILE A 9 23.95 -10.30 26.24
CA ILE A 9 22.51 -9.98 26.28
C ILE A 9 22.14 -9.49 24.88
N PRO A 10 21.19 -10.15 24.17
CA PRO A 10 20.73 -9.66 22.88
C PRO A 10 20.13 -8.27 23.03
N SER A 11 20.60 -7.30 22.23
CA SER A 11 20.00 -5.97 22.21
C SER A 11 18.55 -6.05 21.71
N PRO A 12 17.60 -5.32 22.35
CA PRO A 12 16.23 -5.26 21.85
C PRO A 12 16.24 -4.71 20.42
N ARG A 13 15.82 -5.51 19.44
CA ARG A 13 15.60 -5.01 18.09
C ARG A 13 14.36 -4.11 18.14
N LEU A 14 14.51 -2.85 17.76
CA LEU A 14 13.36 -1.95 17.60
C LEU A 14 12.37 -2.58 16.60
N PRO A 15 11.05 -2.54 16.87
CA PRO A 15 10.05 -3.10 15.96
C PRO A 15 10.14 -2.42 14.59
N GLY A 16 10.22 -3.24 13.54
CA GLY A 16 10.45 -2.76 12.17
C GLY A 16 9.23 -2.16 11.48
N THR A 17 8.02 -2.34 12.02
CA THR A 17 6.74 -1.86 11.46
C THR A 17 5.70 -1.60 12.56
N LEU A 18 4.62 -0.85 12.25
CA LEU A 18 3.47 -0.62 13.16
C LEU A 18 2.85 -1.93 13.62
N ALA A 19 2.70 -2.86 12.69
CA ALA A 19 2.06 -4.14 12.95
C ALA A 19 2.85 -4.99 13.96
N ASP A 20 4.18 -4.84 14.01
CA ASP A 20 5.02 -5.55 14.97
C ASP A 20 4.90 -4.99 16.40
N LEU A 21 4.40 -3.76 16.58
CA LEU A 21 4.10 -3.19 17.90
C LEU A 21 2.79 -3.75 18.49
N ILE A 22 1.78 -3.98 17.67
CA ILE A 22 0.45 -4.44 18.12
C ILE A 22 0.47 -5.94 18.50
N LEU A 23 1.31 -6.72 17.83
CA LEU A 23 1.38 -8.18 18.00
C LEU A 23 2.82 -8.59 18.36
N PRO A 24 3.19 -8.72 19.65
CA PRO A 24 4.57 -9.01 20.05
C PRO A 24 5.07 -10.39 19.55
N GLU A 25 6.37 -10.47 19.24
CA GLU A 25 6.98 -11.69 18.72
C GLU A 25 6.89 -12.85 19.72
N SER A 26 6.38 -13.99 19.25
CA SER A 26 6.53 -15.30 19.91
C SER A 26 6.93 -16.34 18.87
N ALA A 27 7.62 -17.39 19.34
CA ALA A 27 8.37 -18.38 18.57
C ALA A 27 7.83 -18.70 17.15
N GLY A 28 8.75 -18.73 16.17
CA GLY A 28 8.63 -19.22 14.79
C GLY A 28 7.23 -19.23 14.15
N ALA A 29 6.42 -20.23 14.48
CA ALA A 29 5.09 -20.43 13.93
C ALA A 29 4.14 -19.24 14.16
N ARG A 30 4.19 -18.57 15.32
CA ARG A 30 3.29 -17.42 15.58
C ARG A 30 3.68 -16.19 14.77
N ARG A 31 4.97 -16.04 14.44
CA ARG A 31 5.48 -14.99 13.56
C ARG A 31 5.02 -15.16 12.11
N ILE A 32 5.09 -16.38 11.58
CA ILE A 32 4.62 -16.69 10.22
C ILE A 32 3.10 -16.47 10.12
N ALA A 33 2.33 -16.97 11.09
CA ALA A 33 0.88 -16.77 11.12
C ALA A 33 0.51 -15.27 11.16
N ARG A 34 1.25 -14.47 11.95
CA ARG A 34 1.11 -13.01 11.97
C ARG A 34 1.39 -12.39 10.61
N ASP A 35 2.50 -12.73 9.98
CA ASP A 35 2.88 -12.18 8.68
C ASP A 35 1.83 -12.48 7.60
N ILE A 36 1.32 -13.72 7.58
CA ILE A 36 0.23 -14.13 6.70
C ILE A 36 -1.04 -13.30 6.98
N ALA A 37 -1.45 -13.19 8.24
CA ALA A 37 -2.64 -12.43 8.63
C ALA A 37 -2.53 -10.96 8.22
N LEU A 38 -1.36 -10.34 8.36
CA LEU A 38 -1.12 -8.95 7.96
C LEU A 38 -1.15 -8.77 6.44
N VAL A 39 -0.57 -9.71 5.69
CA VAL A 39 -0.59 -9.70 4.22
C VAL A 39 -2.03 -9.81 3.70
N VAL A 40 -2.80 -10.75 4.24
CA VAL A 40 -4.23 -10.93 3.90
C VAL A 40 -5.04 -9.69 4.30
N ALA A 41 -4.85 -9.18 5.51
CA ALA A 41 -5.55 -7.96 5.93
C ALA A 41 -5.23 -6.77 5.02
N GLY A 42 -3.96 -6.62 4.62
CA GLY A 42 -3.52 -5.61 3.67
C GLY A 42 -4.20 -5.73 2.31
N SER A 43 -4.30 -6.93 1.74
CA SER A 43 -4.98 -7.15 0.46
C SER A 43 -6.47 -6.83 0.54
N LEU A 44 -7.14 -7.24 1.62
CA LEU A 44 -8.56 -6.99 1.86
C LEU A 44 -8.87 -5.49 2.06
N VAL A 45 -7.99 -4.74 2.72
CA VAL A 45 -8.12 -3.28 2.83
C VAL A 45 -8.10 -2.64 1.44
N VAL A 46 -7.19 -3.06 0.57
CA VAL A 46 -7.13 -2.54 -0.80
C VAL A 46 -8.37 -2.94 -1.59
N ALA A 47 -8.85 -4.17 -1.45
CA ALA A 47 -10.09 -4.64 -2.08
C ALA A 47 -11.32 -3.84 -1.65
N LEU A 48 -11.43 -3.49 -0.37
CA LEU A 48 -12.51 -2.65 0.16
C LEU A 48 -12.47 -1.25 -0.45
N PHE A 49 -11.30 -0.61 -0.44
CA PHE A 49 -11.13 0.73 -1.01
C PHE A 49 -11.25 0.75 -2.54
N ALA A 50 -11.02 -0.39 -3.21
CA ALA A 50 -11.28 -0.54 -4.64
C ALA A 50 -12.75 -0.33 -5.01
N GLN A 51 -13.67 -0.59 -4.08
CA GLN A 51 -15.10 -0.43 -4.34
C GLN A 51 -15.53 1.04 -4.35
N ILE A 52 -14.71 1.95 -3.78
CA ILE A 52 -14.88 3.39 -3.95
C ILE A 52 -14.41 3.76 -5.36
N LYS A 53 -15.36 3.73 -6.32
CA LYS A 53 -15.12 3.94 -7.74
C LYS A 53 -15.95 5.12 -8.25
N ILE A 54 -15.29 6.07 -8.90
CA ILE A 54 -15.92 7.19 -9.59
C ILE A 54 -15.57 7.06 -11.08
N PRO A 55 -16.51 6.61 -11.93
CA PRO A 55 -16.30 6.59 -13.38
C PRO A 55 -16.27 8.02 -13.91
N LEU A 56 -15.28 8.31 -14.77
CA LEU A 56 -15.12 9.64 -15.37
C LEU A 56 -15.91 9.81 -16.67
N GLY A 57 -16.27 8.71 -17.34
CA GLY A 57 -17.05 8.72 -18.58
C GLY A 57 -16.25 9.12 -19.83
N PHE A 58 -15.20 9.93 -19.70
CA PHE A 58 -14.34 10.36 -20.80
C PHE A 58 -13.03 9.55 -20.94
N THR A 59 -12.73 8.65 -20.01
CA THR A 59 -11.54 7.77 -20.02
C THR A 59 -11.93 6.34 -19.59
N PRO A 60 -11.24 5.30 -20.10
CA PRO A 60 -11.46 3.92 -19.66
C PRO A 60 -11.08 3.64 -18.21
N VAL A 61 -10.26 4.49 -17.59
CA VAL A 61 -9.76 4.28 -16.22
C VAL A 61 -10.61 5.08 -15.22
N PRO A 62 -11.22 4.43 -14.21
CA PRO A 62 -11.98 5.14 -13.19
C PRO A 62 -11.07 5.73 -12.11
N ILE A 63 -11.52 6.78 -11.42
CA ILE A 63 -10.90 7.19 -10.16
C ILE A 63 -11.29 6.18 -9.09
N THR A 64 -10.32 5.66 -8.33
CA THR A 64 -10.58 4.69 -7.27
C THR A 64 -9.93 5.07 -5.94
N GLY A 65 -10.41 4.47 -4.86
CA GLY A 65 -9.76 4.51 -3.54
C GLY A 65 -8.51 3.64 -3.42
N GLN A 66 -8.15 2.85 -4.45
CA GLN A 66 -7.06 1.88 -4.38
C GLN A 66 -5.71 2.55 -4.13
N THR A 67 -5.38 3.62 -4.87
CA THR A 67 -4.06 4.28 -4.74
C THR A 67 -3.80 4.76 -3.32
N PHE A 68 -4.82 5.27 -2.62
CA PHE A 68 -4.73 5.60 -1.19
C PHE A 68 -4.38 4.37 -0.34
N ALA A 69 -5.16 3.30 -0.49
CA ALA A 69 -5.01 2.09 0.31
C ALA A 69 -3.67 1.39 0.07
N VAL A 70 -3.22 1.32 -1.19
CA VAL A 70 -1.95 0.72 -1.60
C VAL A 70 -0.77 1.37 -0.86
N LEU A 71 -0.71 2.70 -0.88
CA LEU A 71 0.41 3.43 -0.28
C LEU A 71 0.32 3.42 1.25
N LEU A 72 -0.88 3.48 1.81
CA LEU A 72 -1.12 3.32 3.25
C LEU A 72 -0.68 1.94 3.75
N VAL A 73 -1.09 0.86 3.07
CA VAL A 73 -0.70 -0.52 3.38
C VAL A 73 0.81 -0.69 3.30
N GLY A 74 1.46 -0.16 2.26
CA GLY A 74 2.92 -0.14 2.16
C GLY A 74 3.57 0.54 3.36
N ALA A 75 3.12 1.75 3.71
CA ALA A 75 3.66 2.51 4.84
C ALA A 75 3.46 1.81 6.20
N MET A 76 2.34 1.12 6.40
CA MET A 76 1.99 0.46 7.66
C MET A 76 2.66 -0.91 7.83
N LEU A 77 2.72 -1.70 6.76
CA LEU A 77 3.21 -3.09 6.80
C LEU A 77 4.70 -3.22 6.47
N GLY A 78 5.34 -2.16 5.99
CA GLY A 78 6.73 -2.17 5.54
C GLY A 78 6.90 -2.79 4.15
N GLY A 79 8.12 -2.74 3.60
CA GLY A 79 8.35 -3.02 2.18
C GLY A 79 7.99 -4.45 1.76
N TRP A 80 8.41 -5.44 2.55
CA TRP A 80 8.17 -6.85 2.22
C TRP A 80 6.69 -7.24 2.32
N ARG A 81 6.06 -7.02 3.49
CA ARG A 81 4.65 -7.39 3.70
C ARG A 81 3.71 -6.53 2.85
N GLY A 82 4.03 -5.25 2.66
CA GLY A 82 3.29 -4.37 1.76
C GLY A 82 3.31 -4.93 0.33
N GLY A 83 4.50 -5.16 -0.24
CA GLY A 83 4.61 -5.75 -1.58
C GLY A 83 3.87 -7.09 -1.73
N LEU A 84 3.98 -7.98 -0.73
CA LEU A 84 3.25 -9.25 -0.72
C LEU A 84 1.74 -9.09 -0.63
N ALA A 85 1.23 -8.12 0.15
CA ALA A 85 -0.21 -7.83 0.23
C ALA A 85 -0.75 -7.39 -1.13
N LEU A 86 0.01 -6.59 -1.88
CA LEU A 86 -0.40 -6.14 -3.21
C LEU A 86 -0.23 -7.22 -4.28
N ALA A 87 0.75 -8.12 -4.13
CA ALA A 87 0.85 -9.30 -4.98
C ALA A 87 -0.33 -10.25 -4.75
N LEU A 88 -0.71 -10.48 -3.49
CA LEU A 88 -1.88 -11.25 -3.12
C LEU A 88 -3.16 -10.61 -3.68
N TYR A 89 -3.34 -9.30 -3.51
CA TYR A 89 -4.47 -8.55 -4.07
C TYR A 89 -4.61 -8.74 -5.59
N ALA A 90 -3.50 -8.69 -6.34
CA ALA A 90 -3.51 -8.89 -7.78
C ALA A 90 -3.94 -10.31 -8.18
N VAL A 91 -3.52 -11.32 -7.42
CA VAL A 91 -3.94 -12.71 -7.60
C VAL A 91 -5.42 -12.88 -7.22
N GLU A 92 -5.83 -12.41 -6.05
CA GLU A 92 -7.21 -12.49 -5.57
C GLU A 92 -8.18 -11.86 -6.56
N GLY A 93 -7.93 -10.62 -7.00
CA GLY A 93 -8.79 -9.95 -7.98
C GLY A 93 -8.78 -10.56 -9.38
N SER A 94 -7.81 -11.43 -9.69
CA SER A 94 -7.85 -12.21 -10.94
C SER A 94 -8.97 -13.26 -10.92
N PHE A 95 -9.41 -13.70 -9.73
CA PHE A 95 -10.42 -14.75 -9.54
C PHE A 95 -11.68 -14.29 -8.80
N LEU A 96 -11.58 -13.21 -8.01
CA LEU A 96 -12.62 -12.68 -7.15
C LEU A 96 -12.98 -11.24 -7.57
N PRO A 97 -14.18 -10.73 -7.27
CA PRO A 97 -14.64 -9.39 -7.64
C PRO A 97 -14.00 -8.28 -6.76
N PHE A 98 -12.68 -8.31 -6.60
CA PHE A 98 -11.92 -7.42 -5.70
C PHE A 98 -11.36 -6.18 -6.40
N PHE A 99 -11.37 -6.16 -7.73
CA PHE A 99 -10.98 -4.96 -8.47
C PHE A 99 -12.11 -3.93 -8.48
N ALA A 100 -11.83 -2.78 -9.07
CA ALA A 100 -12.63 -1.59 -8.91
C ALA A 100 -14.10 -1.76 -9.35
N GLY A 101 -15.03 -1.53 -8.42
CA GLY A 101 -16.47 -1.68 -8.66
C GLY A 101 -16.89 -3.12 -8.94
N GLY A 102 -16.34 -4.09 -8.21
CA GLY A 102 -16.68 -5.51 -8.32
C GLY A 102 -16.07 -6.22 -9.53
N ALA A 103 -15.09 -5.62 -10.20
CA ALA A 103 -14.43 -6.24 -11.34
C ALA A 103 -13.53 -7.41 -10.93
N SER A 104 -13.32 -8.34 -11.85
CA SER A 104 -12.41 -9.47 -11.71
C SER A 104 -11.80 -9.84 -13.07
N GLY A 105 -10.71 -10.61 -13.04
CA GLY A 105 -10.10 -11.18 -14.23
C GLY A 105 -8.60 -10.88 -14.31
N TRP A 106 -7.89 -11.58 -15.17
CA TRP A 106 -6.44 -11.41 -15.29
C TRP A 106 -6.06 -9.96 -15.56
N PHE A 107 -5.22 -9.38 -14.70
CA PHE A 107 -4.91 -7.96 -14.73
C PHE A 107 -4.31 -7.54 -16.10
N TRP A 108 -3.55 -8.37 -16.80
CA TRP A 108 -3.04 -8.04 -18.14
C TRP A 108 -4.11 -7.94 -19.23
N MET A 109 -5.36 -8.31 -18.95
CA MET A 109 -6.51 -8.20 -19.87
C MET A 109 -7.36 -6.95 -19.60
N LEU A 110 -7.05 -6.19 -18.55
CA LEU A 110 -7.79 -4.99 -18.13
C LEU A 110 -7.04 -3.73 -18.56
N SER A 111 -7.76 -2.70 -19.01
CA SER A 111 -7.18 -1.40 -19.35
C SER A 111 -6.45 -0.75 -18.17
N SER A 112 -6.95 -0.94 -16.94
CA SER A 112 -6.35 -0.45 -15.69
C SER A 112 -5.41 -1.46 -15.02
N GLY A 113 -5.12 -2.59 -15.65
CA GLY A 113 -4.37 -3.67 -15.04
C GLY A 113 -2.91 -3.36 -14.73
N GLY A 114 -2.29 -2.48 -15.53
CA GLY A 114 -0.90 -2.07 -15.29
C GLY A 114 -0.72 -1.35 -13.96
N TYR A 115 -1.75 -0.64 -13.50
CA TYR A 115 -1.73 0.02 -12.19
C TYR A 115 -1.74 -1.01 -11.06
N ILE A 116 -2.47 -2.12 -11.24
CA ILE A 116 -2.51 -3.24 -10.28
C ILE A 116 -1.11 -3.86 -10.14
N VAL A 117 -0.41 -4.06 -11.27
CA VAL A 117 0.99 -4.49 -11.27
C VAL A 117 1.88 -3.46 -10.56
N GLY A 118 1.66 -2.17 -10.82
CA GLY A 118 2.36 -1.06 -10.19
C GLY A 118 2.15 -0.91 -8.69
N PHE A 119 1.06 -1.43 -8.15
CA PHE A 119 0.81 -1.38 -6.71
C PHE A 119 1.86 -2.15 -5.90
N ILE A 120 2.40 -3.24 -6.47
CA ILE A 120 3.42 -4.08 -5.82
C ILE A 120 4.71 -3.29 -5.54
N PRO A 121 5.42 -2.74 -6.55
CA PRO A 121 6.62 -1.94 -6.31
C PRO A 121 6.32 -0.64 -5.56
N ALA A 122 5.14 -0.03 -5.76
CA ALA A 122 4.76 1.17 -5.03
C ALA A 122 4.67 0.95 -3.52
N ALA A 123 3.93 -0.07 -3.08
CA ALA A 123 3.80 -0.40 -1.66
C ALA A 123 5.14 -0.87 -1.06
N ALA A 124 5.91 -1.66 -1.81
CA ALA A 124 7.23 -2.10 -1.38
C ALA A 124 8.18 -0.92 -1.17
N LEU A 125 8.22 0.03 -2.12
CA LEU A 125 9.04 1.23 -2.05
C LEU A 125 8.64 2.13 -0.87
N VAL A 126 7.35 2.44 -0.73
CA VAL A 126 6.85 3.28 0.36
C VAL A 126 7.17 2.66 1.72
N GLY A 127 6.92 1.36 1.87
CA GLY A 127 7.21 0.65 3.11
C GLY A 127 8.71 0.62 3.43
N TRP A 128 9.56 0.40 2.42
CA TRP A 128 11.02 0.42 2.55
C TRP A 128 11.57 1.80 2.92
N LEU A 129 10.98 2.89 2.40
CA LEU A 129 11.30 4.27 2.79
C LEU A 129 10.84 4.56 4.22
N CYS A 130 9.63 4.16 4.59
CA CYS A 130 9.10 4.34 5.94
C CYS A 130 9.95 3.63 7.01
N GLN A 131 10.46 2.43 6.69
CA GLN A 131 11.42 1.70 7.53
C GLN A 131 12.77 2.43 7.72
N ARG A 132 13.10 3.37 6.84
CA ARG A 132 14.28 4.26 6.93
C ARG A 132 13.95 5.61 7.58
N GLY A 133 12.80 5.74 8.24
CA GLY A 133 12.41 6.96 8.93
C GLY A 133 11.68 7.99 8.07
N TRP A 134 11.28 7.65 6.84
CA TRP A 134 10.43 8.51 6.02
C TRP A 134 8.95 8.41 6.44
N ASN A 135 8.63 7.83 7.58
CA ASN A 135 7.26 7.72 8.11
C ASN A 135 6.77 8.99 8.83
N ARG A 136 7.58 10.05 8.87
CA ARG A 136 7.26 11.32 9.55
C ARG A 136 7.30 12.50 8.57
N ARG A 137 6.63 13.59 8.94
CA ARG A 137 6.66 14.84 8.16
C ARG A 137 8.07 15.45 8.14
N PRO A 138 8.51 16.04 7.02
CA PRO A 138 7.82 16.12 5.73
C PRO A 138 8.04 14.89 4.82
N TRP A 139 8.98 14.02 5.16
CA TRP A 139 9.46 12.90 4.33
C TRP A 139 8.39 11.90 3.91
N ILE A 140 7.35 11.73 4.71
CA ILE A 140 6.26 10.81 4.34
C ILE A 140 5.53 11.25 3.07
N LEU A 141 5.38 12.55 2.84
CA LEU A 141 4.77 13.02 1.60
C LEU A 141 5.66 12.66 0.39
N ALA A 142 6.98 12.79 0.53
CA ALA A 142 7.92 12.39 -0.50
C ALA A 142 7.88 10.87 -0.76
N ALA A 143 7.80 10.04 0.29
CA ALA A 143 7.63 8.60 0.12
C ALA A 143 6.34 8.26 -0.64
N MET A 144 5.23 8.89 -0.27
CA MET A 144 3.93 8.72 -0.91
C MET A 144 3.96 9.14 -2.38
N LEU A 145 4.59 10.28 -2.71
CA LEU A 145 4.76 10.75 -4.09
C LEU A 145 5.61 9.79 -4.93
N LEU A 146 6.71 9.27 -4.38
CA LEU A 146 7.57 8.29 -5.07
C LEU A 146 6.83 6.98 -5.32
N GLY A 147 6.07 6.49 -4.35
CA GLY A 147 5.21 5.31 -4.53
C GLY A 147 4.13 5.55 -5.60
N ASN A 148 3.50 6.72 -5.61
CA ASN A 148 2.52 7.08 -6.62
C ASN A 148 3.13 7.16 -8.03
N ALA A 149 4.34 7.71 -8.15
CA ALA A 149 5.07 7.70 -9.41
C ALA A 149 5.40 6.26 -9.86
N ALA A 150 5.81 5.40 -8.93
CA ALA A 150 6.17 4.01 -9.22
C ALA A 150 4.99 3.20 -9.79
N LEU A 151 3.76 3.41 -9.31
CA LEU A 151 2.59 2.70 -9.86
C LEU A 151 2.17 3.19 -11.25
N TYR A 152 2.45 4.46 -11.59
CA TYR A 152 2.12 5.01 -12.90
C TYR A 152 2.96 4.39 -14.01
N VAL A 153 4.19 3.97 -13.73
CA VAL A 153 5.09 3.41 -14.75
C VAL A 153 4.46 2.21 -15.47
N PRO A 154 4.14 1.08 -14.80
CA PRO A 154 3.46 -0.04 -15.46
C PRO A 154 2.02 0.30 -15.84
N GLY A 155 1.34 1.18 -15.08
CA GLY A 155 -0.03 1.64 -15.38
C GLY A 155 -0.17 2.26 -16.76
N LEU A 156 0.67 3.25 -17.04
CA LEU A 156 0.65 3.96 -18.32
C LEU A 156 1.19 3.09 -19.46
N ILE A 157 2.21 2.25 -19.21
CA ILE A 157 2.72 1.31 -20.21
C ILE A 157 1.60 0.38 -20.68
N GLN A 158 0.89 -0.28 -19.76
CA GLN A 158 -0.18 -1.19 -20.15
C GLN A 158 -1.35 -0.44 -20.76
N LEU A 159 -1.79 0.69 -20.18
CA LEU A 159 -2.90 1.46 -20.73
C LEU A 159 -2.63 1.86 -22.19
N ASN A 160 -1.41 2.28 -22.51
CA ASN A 160 -1.02 2.63 -23.88
C ASN A 160 -1.19 1.46 -24.88
N LEU A 161 -1.05 0.21 -24.42
CA LEU A 161 -1.28 -0.98 -25.25
C LEU A 161 -2.77 -1.30 -25.44
N PHE A 162 -3.64 -0.82 -24.54
CA PHE A 162 -5.09 -1.02 -24.59
C PHE A 162 -5.85 0.09 -25.32
N LEU A 163 -5.21 1.25 -25.50
CA LEU A 163 -5.81 2.36 -26.20
C LEU A 163 -5.94 2.06 -27.71
N PRO A 164 -7.13 2.22 -28.31
CA PRO A 164 -7.30 2.02 -29.74
C PRO A 164 -6.58 3.13 -30.54
N ALA A 165 -6.30 2.89 -31.82
CA ALA A 165 -5.63 3.90 -32.67
C ALA A 165 -6.39 5.24 -32.71
N ASN A 166 -7.73 5.20 -32.70
CA ASN A 166 -8.60 6.38 -32.66
C ASN A 166 -9.14 6.60 -31.24
N VAL A 167 -8.26 6.89 -30.27
CA VAL A 167 -8.65 7.09 -28.85
C VAL A 167 -9.77 8.11 -28.72
N ALA A 168 -9.70 9.23 -29.43
CA ALA A 168 -10.67 10.32 -29.38
C ALA A 168 -12.10 9.91 -29.81
N GLU A 169 -12.23 8.88 -30.66
CA GLU A 169 -13.54 8.36 -31.08
C GLU A 169 -14.13 7.41 -30.03
N ALA A 170 -13.28 6.63 -29.36
CA ALA A 170 -13.69 5.71 -28.31
C ALA A 170 -13.90 6.40 -26.94
N TRP A 171 -13.13 7.46 -26.69
CA TRP A 171 -13.03 8.15 -25.41
C TRP A 171 -12.82 9.65 -25.63
N ALA A 172 -13.35 10.49 -24.76
CA ALA A 172 -13.11 11.94 -24.83
C ALA A 172 -11.76 12.35 -24.22
N CYS A 173 -10.70 11.62 -24.57
CA CYS A 173 -9.29 11.90 -24.24
C CYS A 173 -8.41 11.67 -25.48
N ALA A 174 -7.27 12.36 -25.58
CA ALA A 174 -6.44 12.32 -26.78
C ALA A 174 -5.33 11.26 -26.77
N ASP A 175 -4.75 10.99 -25.60
CA ASP A 175 -3.57 10.13 -25.46
C ASP A 175 -3.51 9.46 -24.08
N VAL A 176 -2.50 8.61 -23.86
CA VAL A 176 -2.29 7.92 -22.58
C VAL A 176 -2.16 8.88 -21.39
N TRP A 177 -1.66 10.10 -21.59
CA TRP A 177 -1.50 11.07 -20.51
C TRP A 177 -2.85 11.65 -20.08
N GLN A 178 -3.68 12.04 -21.04
CA GLN A 178 -5.03 12.55 -20.80
C GLN A 178 -6.00 11.46 -20.33
N CYS A 179 -5.81 10.22 -20.77
CA CYS A 179 -6.66 9.11 -20.35
C CYS A 179 -6.19 8.51 -19.01
N GLY A 180 -4.90 8.51 -18.70
CA GLY A 180 -4.30 7.67 -17.66
C GLY A 180 -3.56 8.39 -16.54
N LEU A 181 -3.22 9.67 -16.68
CA LEU A 181 -2.44 10.40 -15.66
C LEU A 181 -3.13 11.71 -15.24
N LEU A 182 -3.33 12.63 -16.18
CA LEU A 182 -3.73 14.00 -15.88
C LEU A 182 -5.04 14.13 -15.08
N PRO A 183 -6.11 13.35 -15.37
CA PRO A 183 -7.35 13.43 -14.60
C PRO A 183 -7.20 12.99 -13.14
N PHE A 184 -6.18 12.19 -12.84
CA PHE A 184 -6.00 11.56 -11.54
C PHE A 184 -5.11 12.36 -10.60
N ILE A 185 -4.26 13.26 -11.12
CA ILE A 185 -3.27 14.00 -10.32
C ILE A 185 -3.92 14.72 -9.13
N ALA A 186 -5.00 15.47 -9.37
CA ALA A 186 -5.66 16.23 -8.29
C ALA A 186 -6.21 15.30 -7.21
N GLY A 187 -6.90 14.23 -7.61
CA GLY A 187 -7.45 13.24 -6.69
C GLY A 187 -6.35 12.48 -5.93
N ASP A 188 -5.25 12.15 -6.59
CA ASP A 188 -4.12 11.50 -5.96
C ASP A 188 -3.45 12.42 -4.95
N LEU A 189 -3.19 13.70 -5.26
CA LEU A 189 -2.61 14.63 -4.28
C LEU A 189 -3.44 14.69 -2.98
N VAL A 190 -4.77 14.75 -3.09
CA VAL A 190 -5.67 14.69 -1.93
C VAL A 190 -5.50 13.37 -1.16
N LYS A 191 -5.48 12.23 -1.86
CA LYS A 191 -5.26 10.92 -1.25
C LYS A 191 -3.88 10.81 -0.57
N LEU A 192 -2.82 11.29 -1.21
CA LEU A 192 -1.46 11.24 -0.68
C LEU A 192 -1.33 12.09 0.58
N MET A 193 -1.98 13.26 0.61
CA MET A 193 -2.07 14.11 1.81
C MET A 193 -2.82 13.38 2.94
N ALA A 194 -3.96 12.75 2.62
CA ALA A 194 -4.72 11.97 3.60
C ALA A 194 -3.91 10.78 4.14
N ALA A 195 -3.20 10.04 3.29
CA ALA A 195 -2.37 8.91 3.69
C ALA A 195 -1.17 9.37 4.55
N SER A 196 -0.54 10.47 4.16
CA SER A 196 0.56 11.11 4.91
C SER A 196 0.14 11.63 6.29
N LEU A 197 -1.14 11.93 6.47
CA LEU A 197 -1.74 12.28 7.75
C LEU A 197 -2.09 11.05 8.59
N ALA A 198 -2.67 10.02 7.97
CA ALA A 198 -3.12 8.82 8.65
C ALA A 198 -1.97 8.01 9.28
N VAL A 199 -0.83 7.92 8.59
CA VAL A 199 0.29 7.08 9.07
C VAL A 199 0.89 7.59 10.39
N PRO A 200 1.29 8.88 10.55
CA PRO A 200 1.79 9.39 11.84
C PRO A 200 0.75 9.32 12.96
N SER A 201 -0.53 9.54 12.63
CA SER A 201 -1.63 9.42 13.60
C SER A 201 -1.80 7.99 14.10
N GLY A 202 -1.62 6.99 13.23
CA GLY A 202 -1.60 5.57 13.61
C GLY A 202 -0.50 5.25 14.62
N TRP A 203 0.73 5.73 14.40
CA TRP A 203 1.84 5.58 15.36
C TRP A 203 1.54 6.27 16.70
N ALA A 204 1.10 7.53 16.65
CA ALA A 204 0.83 8.30 17.87
C ALA A 204 -0.30 7.70 18.73
N LEU A 205 -1.29 7.06 18.10
CA LEU A 205 -2.38 6.40 18.82
C LEU A 205 -1.91 5.13 19.53
N LEU A 206 -1.06 4.32 18.87
CA LEU A 206 -0.48 3.12 19.49
C LEU A 206 0.46 3.47 20.64
N ASP A 207 1.29 4.51 20.48
CA ASP A 207 2.19 4.97 21.54
C ASP A 207 1.42 5.39 22.79
N ARG A 208 0.23 6.01 22.63
CA ARG A 208 -0.66 6.36 23.74
C ARG A 208 -1.24 5.15 24.47
N PHE A 209 -1.56 4.08 23.75
CA PHE A 209 -2.08 2.85 24.36
C PHE A 209 -0.97 1.99 24.99
N ALA A 210 0.23 1.99 24.41
CA ALA A 210 1.40 1.32 24.98
C ALA A 210 1.95 2.04 26.23
N ALA A 211 1.74 3.35 26.34
CA ALA A 211 2.19 4.17 27.46
C ALA A 211 1.29 4.11 28.71
N LYS A 212 0.27 3.24 28.77
CA LYS A 212 -0.53 3.03 29.98
C LYS A 212 -0.17 1.70 30.68
N PRO A 213 0.89 1.66 31.50
CA PRO A 213 0.91 0.75 32.63
C PRO A 213 0.03 1.37 33.73
N ASP A 214 -1.15 0.80 34.00
CA ASP A 214 -1.80 1.09 35.28
C ASP A 214 -0.94 0.44 36.38
N THR A 215 -0.14 1.32 36.99
CA THR A 215 0.27 1.26 38.38
C THR A 215 -0.91 0.96 39.29
N GLY A 216 -0.74 -0.02 40.17
CA GLY A 216 -1.49 -0.13 41.42
C GLY A 216 -2.74 -0.99 41.37
N ALA A 217 -2.58 -2.27 41.71
CA ALA A 217 -3.53 -2.96 42.58
C ALA A 217 -2.71 -3.60 43.70
N GLU A 218 -3.07 -3.18 44.90
CA GLU A 218 -2.45 -3.44 46.21
C GLU A 218 -2.39 -4.93 46.58
#